data_AF-A0A1G6PZ22-F1
#
_entry.id   AF-A0A1G6PZ22-F1
#
_cell.length_a   1.000
_cell.length_b   1.000
_cell.length_c   1.000
_cell.angle_alpha   90.00
_cell.angle_beta   90.00
_cell.angle_gamma   90.00
#
_symmetry.space_group_name_H-M   'P 1'
#
loop_
_entity.id
_entity.type
_entity.pdbx_description
1 polymer ?
#
loop_
_entity_poly.entity_id
_entity_poly.type
_entity_poly.pdbx_seq_one_letter_code
_entity_poly.pdbx_strand_id
1 'polypeptide(L)'
;MQLHYICPHWGQEQTPPEAFINKVIAAGYAGIEINAGGLEKAHWLPLLKSTREKHPEFIVVAQYPQSSPEADQPVYHLYRSGARSLYARKPGQR
;
A
#
# COMPACT_ATOMS: atom_id res chain seq x y z
N MET A 1 -14.88 -14.50 9.72
CA MET A 1 -13.75 -13.56 9.61
C MET A 1 -12.93 -13.98 8.39
N GLN A 2 -12.70 -13.09 7.43
CA GLN A 2 -11.91 -13.38 6.23
C GLN A 2 -10.49 -12.83 6.44
N LEU A 3 -9.48 -13.70 6.33
CA LEU A 3 -8.07 -13.31 6.46
C LEU A 3 -7.54 -12.93 5.07
N HIS A 4 -6.88 -11.78 4.97
CA HIS A 4 -6.22 -11.32 3.75
C HIS A 4 -4.72 -11.35 3.96
N TYR A 5 -3.99 -12.02 3.06
CA TYR A 5 -2.55 -12.04 3.04
C TYR A 5 -2.05 -11.04 2.00
N ILE A 6 -1.10 -10.19 2.38
CA ILE A 6 -0.43 -9.24 1.48
C ILE A 6 1.04 -9.61 1.36
N CYS A 7 1.65 -9.25 0.23
CA CYS A 7 3.05 -9.53 -0.04
C CYS A 7 3.90 -8.25 0.12
N PRO A 8 4.90 -8.24 1.03
CA PRO A 8 5.81 -7.11 1.12
C PRO A 8 6.74 -7.07 -0.10
N HIS A 9 7.03 -5.87 -0.59
CA HIS A 9 8.01 -5.64 -1.66
C HIS A 9 9.46 -5.85 -1.20
N TRP A 10 9.70 -6.00 0.11
CA TRP A 10 11.03 -6.18 0.69
C TRP A 10 11.74 -7.41 0.09
N GLY A 11 12.99 -7.21 -0.34
CA GLY A 11 13.80 -8.23 -1.03
C GLY A 11 13.44 -8.43 -2.50
N GLN A 12 12.57 -7.58 -3.07
CA GLN A 12 12.23 -7.55 -4.50
C GLN A 12 12.47 -6.15 -5.09
N GLU A 13 13.28 -5.30 -4.47
CA GLU A 13 13.49 -3.90 -4.87
C GLU A 13 14.08 -3.74 -6.27
N GLN A 14 14.74 -4.77 -6.80
CA GLN A 14 15.26 -4.80 -8.17
C GLN A 14 14.23 -5.29 -9.20
N THR A 15 13.10 -5.85 -8.75
CA THR A 15 12.02 -6.28 -9.62
C THR A 15 11.21 -5.06 -10.06
N PRO A 16 10.98 -4.85 -11.36
CA PRO A 16 10.12 -3.76 -11.82
C PRO A 16 8.73 -3.85 -11.17
N PRO A 17 8.11 -2.72 -10.77
CA PRO A 17 6.82 -2.71 -10.07
C PRO A 17 5.71 -3.55 -10.74
N GLU A 18 5.62 -3.49 -12.07
CA GLU A 18 4.63 -4.27 -12.83
C GLU A 18 4.87 -5.78 -12.71
N ALA A 19 6.13 -6.21 -12.84
CA ALA A 19 6.50 -7.61 -12.71
C ALA A 19 6.22 -8.12 -11.28
N PHE A 20 6.45 -7.28 -10.26
CA PHE A 20 6.12 -7.62 -8.87
C PHE A 20 4.60 -7.79 -8.68
N ILE A 21 3.79 -6.82 -9.09
CA ILE A 21 2.33 -6.90 -8.96
C ILE A 21 1.76 -8.13 -9.67
N ASN A 22 2.23 -8.42 -10.89
CA ASN A 22 1.79 -9.59 -11.63
C ASN A 22 2.10 -10.90 -10.89
N LYS A 23 3.29 -11.01 -10.28
CA LYS A 23 3.65 -12.17 -9.44
C LYS A 23 2.74 -12.29 -8.22
N VAL A 24 2.45 -11.19 -7.54
CA VAL A 24 1.61 -11.15 -6.33
C VAL A 24 0.17 -11.59 -6.66
N ILE A 25 -0.40 -11.09 -7.75
CA ILE A 25 -1.73 -11.48 -8.22
C ILE A 25 -1.75 -12.96 -8.62
N ALA A 26 -0.75 -13.42 -9.38
CA ALA A 26 -0.66 -14.82 -9.81
C ALA A 26 -0.51 -15.79 -8.62
N ALA A 27 0.15 -15.35 -7.54
CA ALA A 27 0.31 -16.12 -6.32
C ALA A 27 -0.92 -16.07 -5.39
N GLY A 28 -1.96 -15.32 -5.73
CA GLY A 28 -3.22 -15.28 -4.98
C GLY A 28 -3.21 -14.41 -3.73
N TYR A 29 -2.23 -13.52 -3.57
CA TYR A 29 -2.24 -12.53 -2.49
C TYR A 29 -3.33 -11.48 -2.72
N ALA A 30 -3.86 -10.95 -1.62
CA ALA A 30 -4.89 -9.92 -1.64
C ALA A 30 -4.35 -8.52 -1.94
N GLY A 31 -3.02 -8.34 -1.94
CA GLY A 31 -2.42 -7.02 -2.07
C GLY A 31 -0.93 -7.00 -1.80
N ILE A 32 -0.39 -5.79 -1.75
CA ILE A 32 1.04 -5.53 -1.52
C ILE A 32 1.28 -4.53 -0.40
N GLU A 33 2.47 -4.61 0.15
CA GLU A 33 3.06 -3.57 0.98
C GLU A 33 4.29 -3.00 0.28
N ILE A 34 4.36 -1.67 0.15
CA ILE A 34 5.44 -0.95 -0.54
C ILE A 34 6.02 0.15 0.34
N ASN A 35 7.30 0.46 0.15
CA ASN A 35 7.93 1.63 0.75
C ASN A 35 7.62 2.88 -0.10
N ALA A 36 6.81 3.79 0.45
CA ALA A 36 6.41 5.04 -0.18
C ALA A 36 7.41 6.19 0.05
N GLY A 37 8.51 5.95 0.79
CA GLY A 37 9.51 6.97 1.13
C GLY A 37 10.54 7.33 0.05
N GLY A 38 10.47 6.73 -1.15
CA GLY A 38 11.46 6.93 -2.22
C GLY A 38 10.97 7.74 -3.43
N LEU A 39 11.91 8.04 -4.36
CA LEU A 39 11.67 8.70 -5.65
C LEU A 39 10.81 7.87 -6.63
N GLU A 40 10.38 6.67 -6.25
CA GLU A 40 9.64 5.74 -7.11
C GLU A 40 8.13 6.01 -7.18
N LYS A 41 7.61 7.00 -6.42
CA LYS A 41 6.17 7.34 -6.37
C LYS A 41 5.55 7.51 -7.76
N ALA A 42 6.30 8.07 -8.72
CA ALA A 42 5.82 8.35 -10.07
C ALA A 42 5.47 7.07 -10.87
N HIS A 43 6.19 5.97 -10.68
CA HIS A 43 5.92 4.71 -11.37
C HIS A 43 4.86 3.86 -10.65
N TRP A 44 4.82 3.91 -9.31
CA TRP A 44 3.85 3.15 -8.53
C TRP A 44 2.42 3.67 -8.70
N LEU A 45 2.17 4.98 -8.63
CA LEU A 45 0.79 5.49 -8.58
C LEU A 45 -0.08 5.13 -9.80
N PRO A 46 0.36 5.32 -11.06
CA PRO A 46 -0.44 4.93 -12.22
C PRO A 46 -0.68 3.42 -12.28
N LEU A 47 0.34 2.64 -11.91
CA LEU A 47 0.27 1.18 -11.90
C LEU A 47 -0.70 0.67 -10.84
N LEU A 48 -0.66 1.20 -9.62
CA LEU A 48 -1.58 0.85 -8.54
C LEU A 48 -3.02 1.22 -8.89
N LYS A 49 -3.22 2.38 -9.53
CA LYS A 49 -4.54 2.81 -10.01
C LYS A 49 -5.11 1.82 -11.03
N SER A 50 -4.36 1.50 -12.09
CA SER A 50 -4.79 0.54 -13.11
C SER A 50 -4.98 -0.87 -12.54
N THR A 51 -4.17 -1.27 -11.56
CA THR A 51 -4.32 -2.55 -10.85
C THR A 51 -5.65 -2.61 -10.11
N ARG A 52 -6.03 -1.54 -9.39
CA ARG A 52 -7.32 -1.49 -8.67
C ARG A 52 -8.53 -1.34 -9.58
N GLU A 53 -8.37 -0.74 -10.76
CA GLU A 53 -9.44 -0.74 -11.78
C GLU A 53 -9.75 -2.17 -12.27
N LYS A 54 -8.72 -3.03 -12.39
CA LYS A 54 -8.87 -4.45 -12.77
C LYS A 54 -9.21 -5.37 -11.60
N HIS A 55 -8.72 -5.03 -10.40
CA HIS A 55 -8.86 -5.79 -9.17
C HIS A 55 -9.33 -4.86 -8.03
N PRO A 56 -10.64 -4.55 -7.96
CA PRO A 56 -11.17 -3.54 -7.02
C PRO A 56 -10.83 -3.79 -5.54
N GLU A 57 -10.74 -5.06 -5.16
CA GLU A 57 -10.43 -5.52 -3.79
C GLU A 57 -8.91 -5.57 -3.49
N PHE A 58 -8.04 -5.22 -4.44
CA PHE A 58 -6.59 -5.28 -4.25
C PHE A 58 -6.13 -4.26 -3.19
N ILE A 59 -5.47 -4.76 -2.15
CA ILE A 59 -5.04 -3.99 -0.99
C ILE A 59 -3.65 -3.39 -1.27
N VAL A 60 -3.50 -2.11 -0.96
CA VAL A 60 -2.19 -1.43 -1.03
C VAL A 60 -1.90 -0.84 0.33
N VAL A 61 -0.79 -1.28 0.93
CA VAL A 61 -0.25 -0.74 2.18
C VAL A 61 1.02 0.05 1.85
N ALA A 62 1.02 1.33 2.19
CA ALA A 62 2.18 2.19 2.01
C ALA A 62 2.89 2.37 3.35
N GLN A 63 4.16 1.97 3.40
CA GLN A 63 5.06 2.24 4.52
C GLN A 63 5.82 3.54 4.26
N TYR A 64 5.92 4.39 5.26
CA TYR A 64 6.75 5.60 5.23
C TYR A 64 7.91 5.44 6.21
N PRO A 65 9.14 5.88 5.85
CA PRO A 65 10.22 6.00 6.81
C PRO A 65 9.77 6.92 7.95
N GLN A 66 10.05 6.56 9.19
CA GLN A 66 9.61 7.32 10.37
C GLN A 66 10.11 8.77 10.41
N SER A 67 11.19 9.07 9.67
CA SER A 67 11.74 10.42 9.53
C SER A 67 11.07 11.24 8.41
N SER A 68 10.09 10.70 7.69
CA SER A 68 9.41 11.45 6.64
C SER A 68 8.38 12.40 7.26
N PRO A 69 8.21 13.64 6.73
CA PRO A 69 7.19 14.56 7.23
C PRO A 69 5.76 14.00 7.12
N GLU A 70 5.56 12.98 6.27
CA GLU A 70 4.31 12.22 6.14
C GLU A 70 4.13 11.12 7.20
N ALA A 71 5.16 10.73 7.95
CA ALA A 71 5.06 9.70 8.98
C ALA A 71 4.30 10.18 10.23
N ASP A 72 4.35 11.48 10.51
CA ASP A 72 3.56 12.14 11.57
C ASP A 72 2.17 12.58 11.10
N GLN A 73 1.86 12.43 9.80
CA GLN A 73 0.51 12.64 9.30
C GLN A 73 -0.34 11.43 9.70
N PRO A 74 -1.49 11.60 10.38
CA PRO A 74 -2.45 10.51 10.55
C PRO A 74 -2.74 9.89 9.17
N VAL A 75 -2.55 8.58 9.05
CA VAL A 75 -2.66 7.82 7.79
C VAL A 75 -4.08 7.93 7.23
N TYR A 76 -4.36 9.00 6.49
CA TYR A 76 -5.64 9.31 5.86
C TYR A 76 -5.63 8.99 4.36
N HIS A 77 -4.95 7.93 3.93
CA HIS A 77 -5.08 7.49 2.52
C HIS A 77 -5.21 5.98 2.40
N LEU A 78 -6.20 5.42 3.09
CA LEU A 78 -6.92 4.27 2.57
C LEU A 78 -8.06 4.82 1.71
N TYR A 79 -7.84 4.90 0.39
CA TYR A 79 -8.91 5.14 -0.58
C TYR A 79 -9.89 3.97 -0.54
N ARG A 80 -10.83 4.05 0.41
CA ARG A 80 -11.96 3.16 0.56
C ARG A 80 -13.17 3.92 0.02
N SER A 81 -13.63 3.54 -1.16
CA SER A 81 -15.05 3.67 -1.48
C SER A 81 -15.80 2.80 -0.48
N GLY A 82 -16.17 3.39 0.67
CA GLY A 82 -17.21 2.83 1.53
C GLY A 82 -16.81 2.13 2.82
N ALA A 83 -15.62 2.32 3.40
CA ALA A 83 -15.51 1.93 4.81
C ALA A 83 -14.69 2.84 5.72
N ARG A 84 -15.31 3.08 6.88
CA ARG A 84 -14.89 3.93 7.96
C ARG A 84 -13.52 3.49 8.48
N SER A 85 -12.59 4.44 8.55
CA SER A 85 -11.34 4.29 9.26
C SER A 85 -11.63 4.14 10.76
N LEU A 86 -11.17 3.05 11.37
CA LEU A 86 -11.43 2.71 12.78
C LEU A 86 -10.31 3.15 13.74
N TYR A 87 -9.27 3.83 13.27
CA TYR A 87 -8.17 4.24 14.14
C TYR A 87 -7.76 5.68 13.87
N ALA A 88 -8.47 6.62 14.51
CA ALA A 88 -7.97 7.96 14.73
C ALA A 88 -7.29 7.99 16.11
N ARG A 89 -5.95 8.02 16.15
CA ARG A 89 -5.22 8.41 17.36
C ARG A 89 -5.31 9.93 17.45
N LYS A 90 -5.88 10.48 18.53
CA LYS A 90 -5.84 11.92 18.76
C LYS A 90 -4.37 12.33 18.99
N PRO A 91 -3.89 13.44 18.39
CA PRO A 91 -2.57 13.95 18.71
C PRO A 91 -2.55 14.39 20.19
N GLY A 92 -1.55 13.93 20.97
CA GLY A 92 -1.26 14.50 22.29
C GLY A 92 -1.44 13.63 23.53
N GLN A 93 -1.48 12.29 23.44
CA GLN A 93 -1.33 11.45 24.64
C GLN A 93 -0.02 10.66 24.57
N ARG A 94 0.90 11.02 25.48
CA ARG A 94 2.12 10.26 25.80
C ARG A 94 1.75 8.94 26.46
#